data_AF-A0A2K3LKI8-F1
#
_entry.id   AF-A0A2K3LKI8-F1
#
_cell.length_a   1.000
_cell.length_b   1.000
_cell.length_c   1.000
_cell.angle_alpha   90.00
_cell.angle_beta   90.00
_cell.angle_gamma   90.00
#
_symmetry.space_group_name_H-M   'P 1'
#
loop_
_entity.id
_entity.type
_entity.pdbx_description
1 polymer ?
#
loop_
_entity_poly.entity_id
_entity_poly.type
_entity_poly.pdbx_seq_one_letter_code
_entity_poly.pdbx_strand_id
1 'polypeptide(L)'
;VVQKILEVGEVLAVDVSCIVAVTSTVDIQIKYNGPARRTMFGGDNAVTALLTGPGIVFIQSLPFPRFSQRIARAVTSPNMRENPKFFIQIALFFFLAYVVIVSSLILTDV
;
A
#
# COMPACT_ATOMS: atom_id res chain seq x y z
N VAL A 1 2.93 -8.09 -19.94
CA VAL A 1 2.64 -6.85 -20.68
C VAL A 1 1.63 -7.20 -21.75
N VAL A 2 0.59 -6.39 -21.93
CA VAL A 2 -0.47 -6.58 -22.93
C VAL A 2 -0.42 -5.42 -23.92
N GLN A 3 -0.54 -5.74 -25.20
CA GLN A 3 -0.66 -4.76 -26.27
C GLN A 3 -2.14 -4.57 -26.60
N LYS A 4 -2.62 -3.33 -26.66
CA LYS A 4 -3.96 -2.98 -27.13
C LYS A 4 -3.83 -2.03 -28.32
N ILE A 5 -4.53 -2.35 -29.40
CA ILE A 5 -4.71 -1.47 -30.55
C ILE A 5 -6.01 -0.71 -30.30
N LEU A 6 -5.95 0.62 -30.36
CA LEU A 6 -7.10 1.51 -30.24
C LEU A 6 -7.53 1.95 -31.64
N GLU A 7 -8.81 1.75 -31.94
CA GLU A 7 -9.42 2.30 -33.15
C GLU A 7 -9.64 3.81 -33.03
N VAL A 8 -10.02 4.47 -34.13
CA VAL A 8 -10.29 5.90 -34.16
C VAL A 8 -11.45 6.23 -33.21
N GLY A 9 -11.18 7.05 -32.19
CA GLY A 9 -12.18 7.41 -31.18
C GLY A 9 -12.44 6.35 -30.12
N GLU A 10 -11.73 5.21 -30.13
CA GLU A 10 -11.81 4.23 -29.05
C GLU A 10 -11.14 4.78 -27.79
N VAL A 11 -11.86 4.75 -26.67
CA VAL A 11 -11.39 5.25 -25.38
C VAL A 11 -11.12 4.11 -24.43
N LEU A 12 -9.93 4.11 -23.83
CA LEU A 12 -9.50 3.13 -22.85
C LEU A 12 -9.10 3.83 -21.54
N ALA A 13 -9.79 3.50 -20.45
CA ALA A 13 -9.43 3.96 -19.11
C ALA A 13 -8.46 2.98 -18.45
N VAL A 14 -7.27 3.45 -18.10
CA VAL A 14 -6.19 2.65 -17.49
C VAL A 14 -5.56 3.43 -16.34
N ASP A 15 -4.99 2.74 -15.37
CA ASP A 15 -4.13 3.38 -14.39
C ASP A 15 -2.85 3.93 -15.05
N VAL A 16 -2.48 5.18 -14.74
CA VAL A 16 -1.26 5.82 -15.26
C VAL A 16 -0.02 4.98 -14.99
N SER A 17 0.05 4.37 -13.80
CA SER A 17 1.21 3.56 -13.41
C SER A 17 1.38 2.29 -14.24
N CYS A 18 0.31 1.82 -14.88
CA CYS A 18 0.31 0.60 -15.70
C CYS A 18 0.68 0.86 -17.17
N ILE A 19 0.82 2.13 -17.60
CA ILE A 19 1.17 2.45 -18.98
C ILE A 19 2.69 2.30 -19.18
N VAL A 20 3.08 1.49 -20.15
CA VAL A 20 4.49 1.24 -20.49
C VAL A 20 4.93 2.09 -21.68
N ALA A 21 4.14 2.08 -22.75
CA ALA A 21 4.41 2.82 -23.97
C ALA A 21 3.12 3.08 -24.75
N VAL A 22 3.09 4.17 -25.51
CA VAL A 22 1.96 4.59 -26.33
C VAL A 22 2.49 5.18 -27.64
N THR A 23 1.72 5.07 -28.72
CA THR A 23 2.03 5.76 -29.97
C THR A 23 1.67 7.25 -29.87
N SER A 24 2.37 8.10 -30.62
CA SER A 24 2.18 9.56 -30.62
C SER A 24 0.79 10.01 -31.10
N THR A 25 0.05 9.12 -31.77
CA THR A 25 -1.31 9.34 -32.27
C THR A 25 -2.39 9.18 -31.20
N VAL A 26 -2.06 8.64 -30.02
CA VAL A 26 -3.01 8.41 -28.92
C VAL A 26 -3.10 9.66 -28.05
N ASP A 27 -4.29 10.18 -27.86
CA ASP A 27 -4.55 11.27 -26.91
C ASP A 27 -4.60 10.73 -25.47
N ILE A 28 -3.93 11.42 -24.54
CA ILE A 28 -3.78 10.98 -23.16
C ILE A 28 -4.33 12.05 -22.23
N GLN A 29 -5.42 11.73 -21.53
CA GLN A 29 -6.02 12.61 -20.54
C GLN A 29 -5.91 12.03 -19.14
N ILE A 30 -5.15 12.71 -18.28
CA ILE A 30 -4.94 12.29 -16.89
C ILE A 30 -6.06 12.86 -16.00
N LYS A 31 -6.81 11.98 -15.36
CA LYS A 31 -7.83 12.33 -14.36
C LYS A 31 -7.34 11.99 -12.96
N TYR A 32 -7.15 13.03 -12.17
CA TYR A 32 -6.84 12.91 -10.75
C TYR A 32 -8.13 12.66 -9.97
N ASN A 33 -8.25 11.48 -9.36
CA ASN A 33 -9.36 11.17 -8.49
C ASN A 33 -9.25 12.00 -7.20
N GLY A 34 -10.29 12.78 -6.90
CA GLY A 34 -10.33 13.68 -5.74
C GLY A 34 -10.11 12.97 -4.38
N PRO A 35 -9.80 13.74 -3.32
CA PRO A 35 -9.46 13.21 -1.99
C PRO A 35 -10.49 12.25 -1.38
N ALA A 36 -11.78 12.48 -1.62
CA ALA A 36 -12.85 11.66 -1.04
C ALA A 36 -12.83 10.19 -1.54
N ARG A 37 -12.37 9.94 -2.77
CA ARG A 37 -12.32 8.58 -3.35
C ARG A 37 -11.01 7.84 -2.99
N ARG A 38 -9.98 8.56 -2.51
CA ARG A 38 -8.68 8.01 -2.11
C ARG A 38 -8.75 7.12 -0.86
N THR A 39 -9.64 7.45 0.07
CA THR A 39 -9.73 6.75 1.38
C THR A 39 -10.55 5.46 1.31
N MET A 40 -11.57 5.40 0.45
CA MET A 40 -12.48 4.25 0.35
C MET A 40 -11.88 3.02 -0.36
N PHE A 41 -10.89 3.20 -1.24
CA PHE A 41 -10.32 2.12 -2.06
C PHE A 41 -8.91 1.68 -1.63
N GLY A 42 -8.48 2.02 -0.41
CA GLY A 42 -7.29 1.40 0.17
C GLY A 42 -5.98 1.74 -0.54
N GLY A 43 -5.52 2.98 -0.37
CA GLY A 43 -4.11 3.23 -0.08
C GLY A 43 -3.11 3.34 -1.23
N ASP A 44 -3.51 3.36 -2.50
CA ASP A 44 -2.64 3.79 -3.59
C ASP A 44 -3.26 4.95 -4.35
N ASN A 45 -2.43 5.93 -4.73
CA ASN A 45 -2.81 7.08 -5.55
C ASN A 45 -3.22 6.62 -6.96
N ALA A 46 -4.39 6.02 -7.10
CA ALA A 46 -4.93 5.55 -8.38
C ALA A 46 -5.30 6.76 -9.24
N VAL A 47 -4.34 7.20 -10.05
CA VAL A 47 -4.52 8.19 -11.10
C VAL A 47 -4.95 7.45 -12.36
N THR A 48 -6.10 7.83 -12.91
CA THR A 48 -6.66 7.19 -14.10
C THR A 48 -6.32 8.02 -15.32
N ALA A 49 -5.71 7.42 -16.34
CA ALA A 49 -5.57 8.00 -17.67
C ALA A 49 -6.68 7.47 -18.59
N LEU A 50 -7.24 8.35 -19.40
CA LEU A 50 -8.02 8.00 -20.58
C LEU A 50 -7.13 8.10 -21.81
N LEU A 51 -7.06 7.01 -22.57
CA LEU A 51 -6.31 6.89 -23.80
C LEU A 51 -7.30 6.84 -24.96
N THR A 52 -7.23 7.78 -25.89
CA THR A 52 -8.13 7.84 -27.05
C THR A 52 -7.33 7.56 -28.32
N GLY A 53 -7.76 6.57 -29.10
CA GLY A 53 -7.11 6.20 -30.36
C GLY A 53 -7.32 7.20 -31.49
N PRO A 54 -6.67 6.98 -32.65
CA PRO A 54 -6.09 5.70 -33.08
C PRO A 54 -4.65 5.46 -32.59
N GLY A 55 -4.27 4.20 -32.35
CA GLY A 55 -2.87 3.88 -32.04
C GLY A 55 -2.64 2.58 -31.27
N ILE A 56 -1.41 2.38 -30.78
CA ILE A 56 -1.03 1.19 -30.01
C ILE A 56 -0.64 1.62 -28.60
N VAL A 57 -1.13 0.88 -27.61
CA VAL A 57 -0.86 1.08 -26.19
C VAL A 57 -0.31 -0.22 -25.60
N PHE A 58 0.77 -0.13 -24.83
CA PHE A 58 1.34 -1.21 -24.05
C PHE A 58 1.04 -1.01 -22.57
N ILE A 59 0.39 -2.00 -21.96
CA ILE A 59 -0.10 -1.95 -20.58
C ILE A 59 0.53 -3.08 -19.77
N GLN A 60 0.93 -2.80 -18.54
CA GLN A 60 1.43 -3.76 -17.58
C GLN A 60 0.38 -4.01 -16.49
N SER A 61 0.21 -5.26 -16.10
CA SER A 61 -0.77 -5.66 -15.07
C SER A 61 -0.37 -5.21 -13.67
N LEU A 62 0.91 -5.35 -13.32
CA LEU A 62 1.46 -4.98 -12.02
C LEU A 62 2.67 -4.06 -12.22
N PRO A 63 2.54 -2.75 -12.01
CA PRO A 63 3.66 -1.83 -12.19
C PRO A 63 4.68 -1.98 -11.07
N PHE A 64 5.95 -1.70 -11.37
CA PHE A 64 7.08 -1.93 -10.46
C PHE A 64 6.90 -1.27 -9.07
N PRO A 65 6.39 -0.03 -8.93
CA PRO A 65 6.14 0.57 -7.62
C PRO A 65 5.16 -0.21 -6.75
N ARG A 66 4.08 -0.76 -7.37
CA ARG A 66 3.13 -1.61 -6.65
C ARG A 66 3.75 -2.94 -6.26
N PHE A 67 4.56 -3.51 -7.14
CA PHE A 67 5.27 -4.75 -6.84
C PHE A 67 6.24 -4.57 -5.67
N SER A 68 7.04 -3.51 -5.67
CA SER A 68 8.00 -3.24 -4.58
C SER A 68 7.29 -2.96 -3.25
N GLN A 69 6.17 -2.22 -3.26
CA GLN A 69 5.35 -2.03 -2.05
C GLN A 69 4.77 -3.34 -1.52
N ARG A 70 4.31 -4.25 -2.41
CA ARG A 70 3.82 -5.57 -2.00
C ARG A 70 4.93 -6.41 -1.38
N ILE A 71 6.14 -6.39 -1.96
CA ILE A 71 7.31 -7.04 -1.37
C ILE A 71 7.63 -6.41 -0.02
N ALA A 72 7.72 -5.07 0.06
CA ALA A 72 8.03 -4.37 1.29
C ALA A 72 7.04 -4.75 2.41
N ARG A 73 5.72 -4.73 2.14
CA ARG A 73 4.71 -5.15 3.12
C ARG A 73 4.79 -6.63 3.51
N ALA A 74 5.24 -7.50 2.61
CA ALA A 74 5.41 -8.92 2.90
C ALA A 74 6.69 -9.22 3.70
N VAL A 75 7.76 -8.47 3.45
CA VAL A 75 9.08 -8.64 4.10
C VAL A 75 9.13 -7.90 5.44
N THR A 76 8.41 -6.77 5.56
CA THR A 76 8.24 -6.08 6.83
C THR A 76 7.21 -6.85 7.64
N SER A 77 7.69 -7.71 8.56
CA SER A 77 6.91 -8.42 9.58
C SER A 77 5.79 -7.54 10.17
N PRO A 78 4.60 -8.09 10.53
CA PRO A 78 3.53 -7.29 11.12
C PRO A 78 4.10 -6.44 12.24
N ASN A 79 3.82 -5.13 12.16
CA ASN A 79 4.34 -4.11 13.04
C ASN A 79 3.99 -4.45 14.50
N MET A 80 4.84 -5.21 15.20
CA MET A 80 4.67 -5.53 16.62
C MET A 80 4.59 -4.28 17.49
N ARG A 81 5.07 -3.14 16.96
CA ARG A 81 5.06 -1.83 17.58
C ARG A 81 3.67 -1.24 17.78
N GLU A 82 2.64 -1.77 17.13
CA GLU A 82 1.27 -1.23 17.19
C GLU A 82 0.28 -2.18 17.87
N ASN A 83 0.76 -3.25 18.50
CA ASN A 83 -0.10 -4.13 19.29
C ASN A 83 -0.15 -3.64 20.75
N PRO A 84 -1.21 -2.92 21.17
CA PRO A 84 -1.30 -2.41 22.55
C PRO A 84 -1.28 -3.53 23.58
N LYS A 85 -1.70 -4.75 23.21
CA LYS A 85 -1.67 -5.92 24.10
C LYS A 85 -0.24 -6.35 24.45
N PHE A 86 0.72 -6.16 23.54
CA PHE A 86 2.13 -6.50 23.77
C PHE A 86 2.77 -5.58 24.83
N PHE A 87 2.50 -4.27 24.75
CA PHE A 87 2.99 -3.31 25.74
C PHE A 87 2.34 -3.51 27.11
N ILE A 88 1.03 -3.79 27.13
CA ILE A 88 0.32 -4.10 28.38
C ILE A 88 0.91 -5.37 29.03
N GLN A 89 1.24 -6.39 28.23
CA GLN A 89 1.82 -7.63 28.75
C GLN A 89 3.24 -7.44 29.30
N ILE A 90 4.07 -6.60 28.66
CA ILE A 90 5.39 -6.22 29.18
C ILE A 90 5.26 -5.45 30.50
N ALA A 91 4.37 -4.46 30.56
CA ALA A 91 4.14 -3.68 31.77
C ALA A 91 3.65 -4.56 32.93
N LEU A 92 2.75 -5.50 32.66
CA LEU A 92 2.22 -6.43 33.65
C LEU A 92 3.32 -7.37 34.16
N PHE A 93 4.23 -7.83 33.30
CA PHE A 93 5.37 -8.65 33.70
C PHE A 93 6.32 -7.91 34.67
N PHE A 94 6.69 -6.67 34.35
CA PHE A 94 7.54 -5.85 35.23
C PHE A 94 6.86 -5.52 36.55
N PHE A 95 5.55 -5.26 36.54
CA PHE A 95 4.77 -5.03 37.76
C PHE A 95 4.79 -6.28 38.67
N LEU A 96 4.53 -7.47 38.10
CA LEU A 96 4.55 -8.73 38.84
C LEU A 96 5.96 -9.02 39.41
N ALA A 97 7.01 -8.82 38.61
CA ALA A 97 8.39 -8.98 39.04
C ALA A 97 8.74 -8.02 40.21
N TYR A 98 8.32 -6.76 40.12
CA TYR A 98 8.51 -5.78 41.19
C TYR A 98 7.83 -6.22 42.50
N VAL A 99 6.56 -6.64 42.42
CA VAL A 99 5.81 -7.11 43.60
C VAL A 99 6.51 -8.30 44.26
N VAL A 100 7.00 -9.26 43.48
CA VAL A 100 7.73 -10.44 43.99
C VAL A 100 9.03 -10.02 44.67
N ILE A 101 9.81 -9.13 44.06
CA ILE A 101 11.09 -8.66 44.63
C ILE A 101 10.86 -7.92 45.94
N VAL A 102 9.90 -6.98 45.97
CA VAL A 102 9.59 -6.22 47.18
C VAL A 102 9.05 -7.12 48.29
N SER A 103 8.17 -8.06 47.96
CA SER A 103 7.67 -9.04 48.93
C SER A 103 8.81 -9.91 49.49
N SER A 104 9.77 -10.31 48.64
CA SER A 104 10.93 -11.09 49.08
C SER A 104 11.83 -10.28 50.01
N LEU A 105 12.06 -9.00 49.73
CA LEU A 105 12.89 -8.13 50.57
C LEU A 105 12.24 -7.89 51.94
N ILE A 106 10.95 -7.55 51.95
CA ILE A 106 10.19 -7.35 53.21
C ILE A 106 10.17 -8.63 54.06
N LEU A 107 10.05 -9.81 53.43
CA LEU A 107 10.06 -11.09 54.15
C LEU A 107 11.46 -11.50 54.65
N THR A 108 12.53 -10.92 54.10
CA THR A 108 13.92 -11.20 54.52
C THR A 108 14.36 -10.29 55.68
N ASP A 109 13.72 -9.13 55.83
CA ASP A 109 13.98 -8.16 56.91
C ASP A 109 13.13 -8.37 58.19
N VAL A 110 12.30 -9.43 58.25
CA VAL A 110 11.52 -9.87 59.43
C VAL A 110 12.13 -11.13 60.02
#